data_AF-A0ABD1VMV1-F1
#
_entry.id   AF-A0ABD1VMV1-F1
#
_cell.length_a   1.000
_cell.length_b   1.000
_cell.length_c   1.000
_cell.angle_alpha   90.00
_cell.angle_beta   90.00
_cell.angle_gamma   90.00
#
_symmetry.space_group_name_H-M   'P 1'
#
loop_
_entity.id
_entity.type
_entity.pdbx_description
1 polymer ?
#
loop_
_entity_poly.entity_id
_entity_poly.type
_entity_poly.pdbx_seq_one_letter_code
_entity_poly.pdbx_strand_id
1 'polypeptide(L)'
;MDENKYVYCRKFFLTLISAENIPNVRKFFESKVYSKVSFGGDKKTERRTPVDKHNELNPAWNYTMKYTVAEPGVIHYSIQLVIKLYCKRKLGDRYIGEVHTPIKELFDRAYSEGGNAMLDLPIIQGSASAETGAEGCRIEELGHLKNLRGKIEIRNLQLVNNEAEAKKANLDGKTNIIELKFCWRNTNEGNITYESVLESDTRNRNVLESNIHDESVLKGLQPHPNLRSIVIEGFRGKNFPLWTMKMLKLDKLIEIELIKCYNCEKIPMLGHLPLLKYLKLKGLTNVTSIELSFYGASDCSSTSRNDGQETRVSFPSLKSLIIEEMPNLTEWVEAQTSRVQVFPCLEILKIEKCCKLTNIISSSNLTSLVGLTIDECKNLAYISHLRGCEASLKQLIIQACDELRELPDDLGSLESLETLRIDSCENLQLIPYPSGQKGLSSLRRLEICNCKRLSNLPSEMLKFCTSLRGLNVFRCENLTSFPELSGMVWFNILRELSIGGFSNSDTLEGICRQIKSVPILRLYGRPDWVSLPYQLQNLISLKQLSIIDFGIEELPSWLGNLSSLEILILWKCEKLRHLPSKEAMQ
;
A
#
# COMPACT_ATOMS: atom_id res chain seq x y z
N MET A 1 51.87 -67.14 -2.93
CA MET A 1 50.83 -67.49 -1.93
C MET A 1 49.72 -66.50 -2.12
N ASP A 2 48.64 -66.97 -2.74
CA ASP A 2 47.37 -66.27 -2.88
C ASP A 2 46.83 -65.84 -1.51
N GLU A 3 46.37 -64.59 -1.43
CA GLU A 3 45.16 -64.28 -0.67
C GLU A 3 44.31 -63.32 -1.50
N ASN A 4 43.37 -63.91 -2.23
CA ASN A 4 42.14 -63.27 -2.67
C ASN A 4 41.50 -62.52 -1.48
N LYS A 5 41.73 -61.22 -1.35
CA LYS A 5 40.72 -60.36 -0.72
C LYS A 5 39.61 -60.18 -1.75
N TYR A 6 38.67 -61.12 -1.73
CA TYR A 6 37.35 -60.93 -2.32
C TYR A 6 36.86 -59.55 -1.92
N VAL A 7 36.85 -58.59 -2.85
CA VAL A 7 36.08 -57.37 -2.68
C VAL A 7 34.64 -57.84 -2.80
N TYR A 8 34.02 -58.18 -1.66
CA TYR A 8 32.62 -58.59 -1.65
C TYR A 8 31.81 -57.39 -2.14
N CYS A 9 31.40 -57.46 -3.39
CA CYS A 9 30.56 -56.47 -4.02
C CYS A 9 29.11 -56.86 -3.77
N ARG A 10 28.39 -56.05 -2.99
CA ARG A 10 26.97 -56.28 -2.72
C ARG A 10 26.13 -55.63 -3.82
N LYS A 11 25.19 -56.39 -4.38
CA LYS A 11 24.22 -55.87 -5.35
C LYS A 11 23.08 -55.21 -4.57
N PHE A 12 22.84 -53.95 -4.85
CA PHE A 12 21.76 -53.18 -4.24
C PHE A 12 20.74 -52.83 -5.31
N PHE A 13 19.46 -53.07 -5.04
CA PHE A 13 18.36 -52.74 -5.93
C PHE A 13 17.53 -51.65 -5.25
N LEU A 14 17.48 -50.46 -5.85
CA LEU A 14 16.70 -49.35 -5.34
C LEU A 14 15.52 -49.10 -6.28
N THR A 15 14.30 -49.15 -5.75
CA THR A 15 13.08 -48.83 -6.50
C THR A 15 12.47 -47.56 -5.91
N LEU A 16 12.30 -46.52 -6.73
CA LEU A 16 11.59 -45.31 -6.31
C LEU A 16 10.08 -45.53 -6.49
N ILE A 17 9.32 -45.55 -5.39
CA ILE A 17 7.90 -45.94 -5.40
C ILE A 17 6.98 -44.73 -5.65
N SER A 18 7.22 -43.60 -4.99
CA SER A 18 6.43 -42.37 -5.15
C SER A 18 7.16 -41.17 -4.52
N ALA A 19 6.59 -39.96 -4.69
CA ALA A 19 6.96 -38.77 -3.93
C ALA A 19 5.73 -37.89 -3.68
N GLU A 20 5.40 -37.67 -2.40
CA GLU A 20 4.28 -36.83 -1.98
C GLU A 20 4.64 -35.32 -2.03
N ASN A 21 3.64 -34.42 -2.07
CA ASN A 21 3.81 -32.95 -2.10
C ASN A 21 4.42 -32.29 -3.37
N ILE A 22 4.65 -33.04 -4.45
CA ILE A 22 4.88 -32.48 -5.81
C ILE A 22 3.73 -31.56 -6.34
N PRO A 23 2.44 -31.68 -5.94
CA PRO A 23 1.34 -30.88 -6.52
C PRO A 23 1.52 -29.36 -6.51
N ASN A 24 2.20 -28.78 -5.50
CA ASN A 24 2.45 -27.33 -5.45
C ASN A 24 3.41 -26.84 -6.56
N VAL A 25 4.30 -27.70 -7.06
CA VAL A 25 5.18 -27.39 -8.20
C VAL A 25 4.39 -27.35 -9.51
N ARG A 26 3.32 -28.15 -9.63
CA ARG A 26 2.48 -28.29 -10.82
C ARG A 26 1.53 -27.10 -11.04
N LYS A 27 1.10 -26.42 -9.99
CA LYS A 27 0.16 -25.28 -10.09
C LYS A 27 0.71 -24.10 -10.90
N PHE A 28 2.02 -24.08 -11.15
CA PHE A 28 2.70 -23.02 -11.89
C PHE A 28 3.30 -23.46 -13.24
N PHE A 29 3.47 -24.77 -13.54
CA PHE A 29 4.18 -25.23 -14.75
C PHE A 29 3.75 -26.63 -15.25
N GLU A 30 3.44 -26.77 -16.55
CA GLU A 30 3.05 -28.03 -17.25
C GLU A 30 4.26 -28.90 -17.70
N SER A 31 5.31 -29.03 -16.88
CA SER A 31 6.61 -29.59 -17.33
C SER A 31 6.94 -30.97 -16.74
N LYS A 32 7.64 -31.84 -17.52
CA LYS A 32 8.00 -33.23 -17.16
C LYS A 32 9.04 -33.30 -16.03
N VAL A 33 8.78 -34.07 -14.98
CA VAL A 33 9.67 -34.29 -13.82
C VAL A 33 10.48 -35.59 -13.99
N TYR A 34 11.72 -35.61 -13.50
CA TYR A 34 12.55 -36.82 -13.44
C TYR A 34 13.47 -36.82 -12.21
N SER A 35 14.02 -37.98 -11.85
CA SER A 35 14.90 -38.15 -10.69
C SER A 35 16.30 -38.61 -11.11
N LYS A 36 17.32 -38.15 -10.39
CA LYS A 36 18.71 -38.60 -10.50
C LYS A 36 19.13 -39.21 -9.17
N VAL A 37 19.70 -40.41 -9.22
CA VAL A 37 20.11 -41.17 -8.04
C VAL A 37 21.60 -41.49 -8.15
N SER A 38 22.38 -41.08 -7.17
CA SER A 38 23.82 -41.34 -7.09
C SER A 38 24.28 -41.65 -5.67
N PHE A 39 25.49 -42.18 -5.53
CA PHE A 39 26.14 -42.41 -4.24
C PHE A 39 27.31 -41.46 -4.05
N GLY A 40 27.42 -40.85 -2.86
CA GLY A 40 28.49 -39.90 -2.50
C GLY A 40 28.53 -38.64 -3.37
N GLY A 41 27.47 -38.35 -4.15
CA GLY A 41 27.47 -37.30 -5.16
C GLY A 41 28.33 -37.60 -6.40
N ASP A 42 28.86 -38.82 -6.55
CA ASP A 42 29.71 -39.19 -7.68
C ASP A 42 28.88 -39.36 -8.96
N LYS A 43 29.17 -38.51 -9.96
CA LYS A 43 28.54 -38.54 -11.29
C LYS A 43 28.71 -39.88 -12.01
N LYS A 44 29.77 -40.66 -11.72
CA LYS A 44 29.98 -41.99 -12.33
C LYS A 44 28.96 -43.03 -11.87
N THR A 45 28.35 -42.81 -10.71
CA THR A 45 27.31 -43.69 -10.16
C THR A 45 25.90 -43.16 -10.43
N GLU A 46 25.75 -42.01 -11.09
CA GLU A 46 24.45 -41.40 -11.33
C GLU A 46 23.62 -42.25 -12.31
N ARG A 47 22.41 -42.60 -11.90
CA ARG A 47 21.37 -43.15 -12.79
C ARG A 47 20.14 -42.26 -12.76
N ARG A 48 19.45 -42.20 -13.89
CA ARG A 48 18.28 -41.34 -14.09
C ARG A 48 17.03 -42.21 -14.28
N THR A 49 15.92 -41.82 -13.66
CA THR A 49 14.62 -42.44 -14.00
C THR A 49 14.20 -42.05 -15.42
N PRO A 50 13.61 -42.98 -16.19
CA PRO A 50 12.95 -42.61 -17.44
C PRO A 50 11.72 -41.74 -17.13
N VAL A 51 11.27 -41.01 -18.14
CA VAL A 51 9.98 -40.31 -18.07
C VAL A 51 8.87 -41.36 -18.18
N ASP A 52 7.79 -41.19 -17.41
CA ASP A 52 6.66 -42.13 -17.40
C ASP A 52 6.09 -42.38 -18.82
N LYS A 53 5.77 -43.63 -19.10
CA LYS A 53 5.33 -44.14 -20.43
C LYS A 53 3.90 -43.72 -20.77
N HIS A 54 3.10 -43.29 -19.79
CA HIS A 54 1.70 -42.90 -19.97
C HIS A 54 1.47 -41.42 -20.31
N ASN A 55 2.50 -40.73 -20.82
CA ASN A 55 2.46 -39.31 -21.17
C ASN A 55 2.28 -38.35 -19.96
N GLU A 56 2.47 -38.85 -18.74
CA GLU A 56 2.36 -38.04 -17.53
C GLU A 56 3.61 -37.22 -17.21
N LEU A 57 3.44 -36.17 -16.40
CA LEU A 57 4.49 -35.21 -16.03
C LEU A 57 5.48 -35.75 -14.97
N ASN A 58 5.53 -37.06 -14.71
CA ASN A 58 6.29 -37.65 -13.60
C ASN A 58 7.48 -38.51 -14.04
N PRO A 59 8.47 -38.73 -13.15
CA PRO A 59 9.39 -39.85 -13.31
C PRO A 59 8.60 -41.15 -13.35
N ALA A 60 9.09 -42.15 -14.09
CA ALA A 60 8.57 -43.50 -13.99
C ALA A 60 8.83 -44.05 -12.59
N TRP A 61 7.81 -44.00 -11.75
CA TRP A 61 7.79 -44.66 -10.46
C TRP A 61 7.75 -46.18 -10.64
N ASN A 62 8.16 -46.92 -9.62
CA ASN A 62 8.40 -48.37 -9.67
C ASN A 62 9.51 -48.77 -10.66
N TYR A 63 10.45 -47.86 -10.93
CA TYR A 63 11.65 -48.16 -11.71
C TYR A 63 12.81 -48.59 -10.81
N THR A 64 13.25 -49.84 -10.97
CA THR A 64 14.36 -50.42 -10.19
C THR A 64 15.71 -50.09 -10.82
N MET A 65 16.58 -49.45 -10.03
CA MET A 65 17.96 -49.17 -10.37
C MET A 65 18.88 -50.16 -9.66
N LYS A 66 19.80 -50.76 -10.42
CA LYS A 66 20.76 -51.74 -9.90
C LYS A 66 22.12 -51.10 -9.69
N TYR A 67 22.67 -51.29 -8.50
CA TYR A 67 23.99 -50.80 -8.12
C TYR A 67 24.87 -51.92 -7.57
N THR A 68 26.17 -51.70 -7.61
CA THR A 68 27.16 -52.60 -7.03
C THR A 68 28.07 -51.75 -6.17
N VAL A 69 28.04 -52.00 -4.86
CA VAL A 69 28.79 -51.23 -3.87
C VAL A 69 29.77 -52.19 -3.18
N ALA A 70 31.02 -51.76 -3.06
CA ALA A 70 32.05 -52.54 -2.36
C ALA A 70 31.74 -52.58 -0.86
N GLU A 71 32.02 -53.72 -0.20
CA GLU A 71 31.74 -53.95 1.22
C GLU A 71 32.21 -52.84 2.17
N PRO A 72 33.40 -52.22 2.03
CA PRO A 72 33.79 -51.07 2.86
C PRO A 72 32.82 -49.89 2.75
N GLY A 73 32.21 -49.68 1.59
CA GLY A 73 31.24 -48.61 1.36
C GLY A 73 29.86 -48.85 1.98
N VAL A 74 29.58 -50.10 2.38
CA VAL A 74 28.33 -50.48 3.07
C VAL A 74 28.49 -50.38 4.60
N ILE A 75 29.71 -50.58 5.11
CA ILE A 75 30.00 -50.62 6.56
C ILE A 75 30.32 -49.22 7.13
N HIS A 76 30.70 -48.26 6.29
CA HIS A 76 31.00 -46.89 6.71
C HIS A 76 29.84 -45.90 6.43
N TYR A 77 29.53 -45.03 7.40
CA TYR A 77 28.50 -43.96 7.28
C TYR A 77 28.85 -42.85 6.29
N SER A 78 30.05 -42.89 5.69
CA SER A 78 30.56 -41.83 4.83
C SER A 78 29.93 -41.78 3.44
N ILE A 79 29.33 -42.88 2.97
CA ILE A 79 28.68 -42.90 1.64
C ILE A 79 27.18 -42.63 1.79
N GLN A 80 26.75 -41.52 1.20
CA GLN A 80 25.35 -41.10 1.15
C GLN A 80 24.68 -41.55 -0.15
N LEU A 81 23.48 -42.12 -0.07
CA LEU A 81 22.55 -42.15 -1.19
C LEU A 81 21.98 -40.74 -1.37
N VAL A 82 22.09 -40.21 -2.59
CA VAL A 82 21.58 -38.89 -2.96
C VAL A 82 20.54 -39.06 -4.07
N ILE A 83 19.29 -38.69 -3.79
CA ILE A 83 18.20 -38.68 -4.77
C ILE A 83 17.81 -37.24 -5.04
N LYS A 84 18.04 -36.73 -6.25
CA LYS A 84 17.71 -35.36 -6.67
C LYS A 84 16.52 -35.36 -7.64
N LEU A 85 15.55 -34.49 -7.40
CA LEU A 85 14.37 -34.30 -8.24
C LEU A 85 14.52 -33.06 -9.14
N TYR A 86 14.15 -33.19 -10.42
CA TYR A 86 14.28 -32.14 -11.43
C TYR A 86 13.03 -32.01 -12.30
N CYS A 87 12.75 -30.80 -12.78
CA CYS A 87 11.71 -30.46 -13.74
C CYS A 87 12.36 -30.03 -15.07
N LYS A 88 12.04 -30.72 -16.17
CA LYS A 88 12.63 -30.49 -17.49
C LYS A 88 12.10 -29.19 -18.12
N ARG A 89 12.99 -28.31 -18.61
CA ARG A 89 12.60 -27.06 -19.30
C ARG A 89 13.44 -26.81 -20.55
N LYS A 90 12.94 -25.96 -21.45
CA LYS A 90 13.63 -25.60 -22.72
C LYS A 90 14.98 -24.90 -22.51
N LEU A 91 15.18 -24.22 -21.38
CA LEU A 91 16.38 -23.43 -21.05
C LEU A 91 17.21 -24.04 -19.91
N GLY A 92 16.98 -25.31 -19.55
CA GLY A 92 17.71 -26.00 -18.49
C GLY A 92 16.80 -26.57 -17.39
N ASP A 93 17.15 -27.75 -16.87
CA ASP A 93 16.30 -28.50 -15.95
C ASP A 93 16.35 -27.87 -14.54
N ARG A 94 15.17 -27.58 -13.97
CA ARG A 94 15.02 -26.93 -12.66
C ARG A 94 15.08 -27.96 -11.53
N TYR A 95 15.95 -27.75 -10.56
CA TYR A 95 16.00 -28.55 -9.33
C TYR A 95 14.78 -28.31 -8.42
N ILE A 96 14.23 -29.38 -7.84
CA ILE A 96 13.01 -29.37 -7.01
C ILE A 96 13.34 -29.64 -5.53
N GLY A 97 14.26 -30.56 -5.27
CA GLY A 97 14.61 -31.00 -3.91
C GLY A 97 15.40 -32.30 -3.96
N GLU A 98 15.89 -32.73 -2.80
CA GLU A 98 16.67 -33.95 -2.68
C GLU A 98 16.45 -34.70 -1.37
N VAL A 99 16.91 -35.94 -1.38
CA VAL A 99 16.96 -36.82 -0.21
C VAL A 99 18.39 -37.30 -0.06
N HIS A 100 18.92 -37.19 1.15
CA HIS A 100 20.20 -37.76 1.55
C HIS A 100 19.96 -38.82 2.62
N THR A 101 20.54 -40.00 2.46
CA THR A 101 20.48 -41.05 3.49
C THR A 101 21.75 -41.90 3.43
N PRO A 102 22.41 -42.18 4.57
CA PRO A 102 23.58 -43.05 4.59
C PRO A 102 23.25 -44.45 4.06
N ILE A 103 24.11 -45.04 3.21
CA ILE A 103 23.91 -46.42 2.70
C ILE A 103 23.79 -47.41 3.86
N LYS A 104 24.60 -47.23 4.89
CA LYS A 104 24.59 -48.10 6.07
C LYS A 104 23.22 -48.16 6.72
N GLU A 105 22.50 -47.03 6.81
CA GLU A 105 21.15 -47.02 7.39
C GLU A 105 20.14 -47.80 6.53
N LEU A 106 20.22 -47.66 5.20
CA LEU A 106 19.40 -48.45 4.27
C LEU A 106 19.70 -49.95 4.42
N PHE A 107 20.99 -50.29 4.56
CA PHE A 107 21.45 -51.66 4.65
C PHE A 107 21.07 -52.32 5.98
N ASP A 108 21.30 -51.64 7.11
CA ASP A 108 20.96 -52.14 8.45
C ASP A 108 19.45 -52.41 8.56
N ARG A 109 18.61 -51.51 8.02
CA ARG A 109 17.15 -51.70 7.99
C ARG A 109 16.73 -52.85 7.08
N ALA A 110 17.26 -52.92 5.86
CA ALA A 110 16.97 -54.03 4.94
C ALA A 110 17.43 -55.38 5.51
N TYR A 111 18.56 -55.42 6.23
CA TYR A 111 19.07 -56.63 6.87
C TYR A 111 18.16 -57.09 8.01
N SER A 112 17.68 -56.17 8.87
CA SER A 112 16.75 -56.50 9.95
C SER A 112 15.38 -57.02 9.46
N GLU A 113 14.98 -56.65 8.23
CA GLU A 113 13.69 -57.02 7.63
C GLU A 113 13.78 -58.20 6.66
N GLY A 114 14.89 -58.97 6.67
CA GLY A 114 15.03 -60.19 5.87
C GLY A 114 15.53 -59.97 4.44
N GLY A 115 16.19 -58.84 4.17
CA GLY A 115 16.89 -58.53 2.92
C GLY A 115 16.24 -57.47 2.04
N ASN A 116 15.05 -56.97 2.41
CA ASN A 116 14.34 -55.88 1.73
C ASN A 116 13.74 -54.93 2.79
N ALA A 117 13.75 -53.63 2.53
CA ALA A 117 13.06 -52.64 3.37
C ALA A 117 12.39 -51.56 2.50
N MET A 118 11.27 -51.03 2.98
CA MET A 118 10.57 -49.88 2.39
C MET A 118 10.70 -48.68 3.34
N LEU A 119 11.10 -47.52 2.82
CA LEU A 119 11.46 -46.36 3.63
C LEU A 119 10.83 -45.09 3.10
N ASP A 120 10.15 -44.37 3.99
CA ASP A 120 9.66 -43.03 3.73
C ASP A 120 10.70 -42.01 4.21
N LEU A 121 11.28 -41.28 3.25
CA LEU A 121 12.36 -40.33 3.51
C LEU A 121 11.86 -38.90 3.28
N PRO A 122 12.09 -37.97 4.22
CA PRO A 122 11.65 -36.59 4.05
C PRO A 122 12.43 -35.93 2.90
N ILE A 123 11.70 -35.34 1.95
CA ILE A 123 12.31 -34.54 0.89
C ILE A 123 12.74 -33.21 1.49
N ILE A 124 14.04 -32.93 1.45
CA ILE A 124 14.57 -31.62 1.74
C ILE A 124 14.26 -30.75 0.51
N GLN A 125 13.21 -29.93 0.63
CA GLN A 125 12.93 -28.91 -0.39
C GLN A 125 14.10 -27.94 -0.41
N GLY A 126 14.73 -27.81 -1.58
CA GLY A 126 15.86 -26.90 -1.72
C GLY A 126 15.42 -25.47 -1.44
N SER A 127 15.84 -24.88 -0.32
CA SER A 127 16.05 -23.45 -0.27
C SER A 127 17.20 -23.15 -1.24
N ALA A 128 17.12 -22.04 -1.95
CA ALA A 128 18.08 -21.65 -2.99
C ALA A 128 19.50 -21.32 -2.45
N SER A 129 19.93 -21.92 -1.33
CA SER A 129 21.09 -21.50 -0.55
C SER A 129 22.01 -22.61 -0.05
N ALA A 130 21.81 -23.88 -0.42
CA ALA A 130 22.76 -24.96 -0.10
C ALA A 130 23.47 -25.45 -1.37
N GLU A 131 24.63 -24.84 -1.61
CA GLU A 131 25.77 -25.26 -2.43
C GLU A 131 25.51 -25.94 -3.78
N THR A 132 25.75 -25.12 -4.82
CA THR A 132 26.00 -25.42 -6.24
C THR A 132 24.78 -25.48 -7.19
N GLY A 133 24.42 -24.31 -7.73
CA GLY A 133 24.15 -24.20 -9.16
C GLY A 133 22.72 -23.92 -9.63
N ALA A 134 21.81 -23.45 -8.78
CA ALA A 134 20.59 -22.81 -9.27
C ALA A 134 20.86 -21.31 -9.46
N GLU A 135 21.61 -20.96 -10.50
CA GLU A 135 21.76 -19.57 -10.91
C GLU A 135 20.39 -19.05 -11.35
N GLY A 136 19.79 -18.17 -10.56
CA GLY A 136 18.96 -17.14 -11.15
C GLY A 136 19.82 -16.34 -12.15
N CYS A 137 19.20 -15.77 -13.18
CA CYS A 137 19.93 -14.93 -14.13
C CYS A 137 20.72 -13.87 -13.37
N ARG A 138 22.04 -13.82 -13.60
CA ARG A 138 22.88 -12.81 -12.99
C ARG A 138 22.55 -11.46 -13.61
N ILE A 139 22.67 -10.40 -12.82
CA ILE A 139 22.37 -9.05 -13.31
C ILE A 139 23.27 -8.64 -14.49
N GLU A 140 24.45 -9.25 -14.62
CA GLU A 140 25.35 -9.07 -15.77
C GLU A 140 24.78 -9.56 -17.11
N GLU A 141 23.88 -10.55 -17.09
CA GLU A 141 23.22 -11.04 -18.32
C GLU A 141 22.34 -9.96 -18.95
N LEU A 142 21.78 -9.05 -18.13
CA LEU A 142 21.03 -7.90 -18.61
C LEU A 142 21.90 -6.98 -19.48
N GLY A 143 23.21 -6.94 -19.22
CA GLY A 143 24.18 -6.19 -20.01
C GLY A 143 24.19 -6.56 -21.49
N HIS A 144 23.96 -7.84 -21.81
CA HIS A 144 23.97 -8.35 -23.18
C HIS A 144 22.70 -8.02 -23.99
N LEU A 145 21.61 -7.65 -23.31
CA LEU A 145 20.30 -7.41 -23.91
C LEU A 145 20.14 -5.95 -24.37
N LYS A 146 20.83 -5.58 -25.46
CA LYS A 146 20.88 -4.18 -25.96
C LYS A 146 19.56 -3.65 -26.54
N ASN A 147 18.69 -4.54 -27.02
CA ASN A 147 17.44 -4.18 -27.72
C ASN A 147 16.22 -4.10 -26.79
N LEU A 148 16.45 -4.09 -25.47
CA LEU A 148 15.37 -3.95 -24.50
C LEU A 148 14.67 -2.61 -24.65
N ARG A 149 13.34 -2.65 -24.58
CA ARG A 149 12.46 -1.50 -24.83
C ARG A 149 11.27 -1.50 -23.87
N GLY A 150 10.67 -0.33 -23.67
CA GLY A 150 9.45 -0.22 -22.88
C GLY A 150 9.75 -0.21 -21.38
N LYS A 151 9.00 -1.03 -20.64
CA LYS A 151 9.07 -1.16 -19.18
C LYS A 151 9.91 -2.35 -18.77
N ILE A 152 10.81 -2.13 -17.81
CA ILE A 152 11.59 -3.18 -17.17
C ILE A 152 11.44 -3.13 -15.66
N GLU A 153 11.21 -4.30 -15.08
CA GLU A 153 11.17 -4.51 -13.63
C GLU A 153 12.30 -5.45 -13.23
N ILE A 154 13.20 -4.97 -12.37
CA ILE A 154 14.31 -5.76 -11.82
C ILE A 154 14.00 -6.03 -10.35
N ARG A 155 13.78 -7.31 -10.04
CA ARG A 155 13.45 -7.78 -8.69
C ARG A 155 14.64 -8.46 -8.03
N ASN A 156 14.52 -8.63 -6.73
CA ASN A 156 15.49 -9.31 -5.89
C ASN A 156 16.86 -8.63 -5.87
N LEU A 157 16.89 -7.30 -5.94
CA LEU A 157 18.14 -6.53 -5.98
C LEU A 157 19.00 -6.68 -4.71
N GLN A 158 18.43 -7.19 -3.61
CA GLN A 158 19.19 -7.59 -2.43
C GLN A 158 20.21 -8.71 -2.66
N LEU A 159 20.13 -9.43 -3.79
CA LEU A 159 21.05 -10.49 -4.17
C LEU A 159 22.27 -9.98 -4.98
N VAL A 160 22.28 -8.71 -5.37
CA VAL A 160 23.40 -8.09 -6.09
C VAL A 160 24.41 -7.58 -5.07
N ASN A 161 25.69 -7.93 -5.23
CA ASN A 161 26.65 -7.80 -4.14
C ASN A 161 27.31 -6.41 -4.04
N ASN A 162 27.46 -5.70 -5.16
CA ASN A 162 28.20 -4.44 -5.21
C ASN A 162 27.89 -3.60 -6.46
N GLU A 163 28.46 -2.38 -6.47
CA GLU A 163 28.37 -1.42 -7.58
C GLU A 163 28.91 -2.00 -8.90
N ALA A 164 30.02 -2.73 -8.87
CA ALA A 164 30.66 -3.24 -10.08
C ALA A 164 29.81 -4.32 -10.77
N GLU A 165 29.18 -5.19 -9.99
CA GLU A 165 28.22 -6.18 -10.49
C GLU A 165 26.97 -5.51 -11.06
N ALA A 166 26.41 -4.56 -10.33
CA ALA A 166 25.25 -3.77 -10.78
C ALA A 166 25.53 -3.01 -12.09
N LYS A 167 26.73 -2.42 -12.26
CA LYS A 167 27.13 -1.71 -13.49
C LYS A 167 27.14 -2.62 -14.73
N LYS A 168 27.38 -3.92 -14.57
CA LYS A 168 27.32 -4.86 -15.70
C LYS A 168 25.93 -4.95 -16.32
N ALA A 169 24.88 -4.54 -15.60
CA ALA A 169 23.53 -4.37 -16.14
C ALA A 169 23.49 -3.41 -17.33
N ASN A 170 24.41 -2.42 -17.41
CA ASN A 170 24.52 -1.44 -18.49
C ASN A 170 23.15 -0.80 -18.83
N LEU A 171 22.46 -0.25 -17.82
CA LEU A 171 21.14 0.37 -17.98
C LEU A 171 21.22 1.75 -18.65
N ASP A 172 22.32 2.46 -18.43
CA ASP A 172 22.67 3.73 -19.07
C ASP A 172 22.92 3.57 -20.58
N GLY A 173 23.35 2.41 -21.05
CA GLY A 173 23.46 2.08 -22.47
C GLY A 173 22.15 1.66 -23.15
N LYS A 174 21.05 1.48 -22.41
CA LYS A 174 19.76 0.97 -22.94
C LYS A 174 18.81 2.11 -23.29
N THR A 175 19.00 2.66 -24.48
CA THR A 175 18.34 3.87 -24.99
C THR A 175 16.82 3.79 -25.14
N ASN A 176 16.27 2.58 -25.31
CA ASN A 176 14.85 2.34 -25.61
C ASN A 176 14.00 2.02 -24.36
N ILE A 177 14.60 2.00 -23.17
CA ILE A 177 13.88 1.83 -21.90
C ILE A 177 13.25 3.16 -21.50
N ILE A 178 11.95 3.11 -21.21
CA ILE A 178 11.16 4.29 -20.83
C ILE A 178 10.65 4.23 -19.39
N GLU A 179 10.48 3.02 -18.83
CA GLU A 179 10.04 2.82 -17.44
C GLU A 179 10.96 1.80 -16.76
N LEU A 180 11.41 2.13 -15.55
CA LEU A 180 12.23 1.24 -14.73
C LEU A 180 11.62 1.10 -13.34
N LYS A 181 11.50 -0.15 -12.91
CA LYS A 181 11.12 -0.50 -11.54
C LYS A 181 12.22 -1.33 -10.91
N PHE A 182 12.75 -0.86 -9.79
CA PHE A 182 13.71 -1.56 -8.96
C PHE A 182 13.01 -2.06 -7.71
N CYS A 183 13.09 -3.37 -7.45
CA CYS A 183 12.47 -4.01 -6.29
C CYS A 183 13.50 -4.79 -5.48
N TRP A 184 13.69 -4.37 -4.24
CA TRP A 184 14.32 -5.18 -3.20
C TRP A 184 13.24 -6.00 -2.52
N ARG A 185 13.41 -7.32 -2.48
CA ARG A 185 12.51 -8.19 -1.74
C ARG A 185 12.85 -8.05 -0.26
N ASN A 186 11.87 -7.66 0.54
CA ASN A 186 11.97 -7.79 1.98
C ASN A 186 11.77 -9.27 2.33
N THR A 187 12.84 -9.96 2.74
CA THR A 187 12.79 -11.39 3.10
C THR A 187 11.90 -11.67 4.32
N ASN A 188 11.46 -10.62 5.02
CA ASN A 188 10.63 -10.73 6.21
C ASN A 188 9.15 -10.34 5.95
N GLU A 189 8.76 -10.02 4.70
CA GLU A 189 7.38 -9.62 4.36
C GLU A 189 6.44 -10.81 4.11
N GLY A 190 6.38 -11.74 5.07
CA GLY A 190 5.13 -12.41 5.37
C GLY A 190 4.45 -11.63 6.50
N ASN A 191 3.55 -10.71 6.14
CA ASN A 191 2.66 -9.97 7.08
C ASN A 191 3.28 -8.84 7.94
N ILE A 192 4.20 -8.02 7.43
CA ILE A 192 4.49 -6.73 8.09
C ILE A 192 3.51 -5.69 7.53
N THR A 193 2.42 -5.44 8.26
CA THR A 193 1.50 -4.32 7.98
C THR A 193 2.03 -3.03 8.60
N TYR A 194 1.55 -1.87 8.15
CA TYR A 194 1.87 -0.56 8.71
C TYR A 194 1.73 -0.55 10.25
N GLU A 195 0.72 -1.23 10.79
CA GLU A 195 0.46 -1.37 12.21
C GLU A 195 1.61 -2.10 12.94
N SER A 196 2.17 -3.16 12.35
CA SER A 196 3.27 -3.92 12.96
C SER A 196 4.60 -3.13 13.03
N VAL A 197 4.78 -2.12 12.18
CA VAL A 197 5.96 -1.22 12.22
C VAL A 197 5.88 -0.22 13.37
N LEU A 198 4.66 0.17 13.77
CA LEU A 198 4.41 1.06 14.91
C LEU A 198 4.54 0.31 16.26
N GLU A 199 4.17 -0.97 16.30
CA GLU A 199 4.20 -1.81 17.50
C GLU A 199 5.60 -2.38 17.82
N SER A 200 6.50 -2.44 16.83
CA SER A 200 7.87 -2.90 17.07
C SER A 200 8.66 -1.83 17.82
N ASP A 201 8.74 -1.99 19.14
CA ASP A 201 9.64 -1.28 20.03
C ASP A 201 11.03 -1.12 19.38
N THR A 202 11.54 0.11 19.38
CA THR A 202 12.82 0.54 18.79
C THR A 202 14.06 -0.20 19.33
N ARG A 203 13.89 -1.15 20.26
CA ARG A 203 14.97 -1.90 20.92
C ARG A 203 15.37 -3.20 20.21
N ASN A 204 14.55 -3.74 19.31
CA ASN A 204 14.88 -4.95 18.53
C ASN A 204 15.28 -4.71 17.07
N ARG A 205 15.65 -3.46 16.70
CA ARG A 205 16.28 -3.15 15.39
C ARG A 205 17.80 -3.31 15.38
N ASN A 206 18.39 -3.94 16.40
CA ASN A 206 19.77 -4.36 16.32
C ASN A 206 19.84 -5.72 15.60
N VAL A 207 20.24 -5.64 14.33
CA VAL A 207 20.91 -6.64 13.45
C VAL A 207 20.26 -6.63 12.06
N LEU A 208 20.45 -5.51 11.35
CA LEU A 208 20.92 -5.57 9.97
C LEU A 208 21.94 -4.45 9.89
N GLU A 209 23.20 -4.80 9.65
CA GLU A 209 24.26 -3.86 9.35
C GLU A 209 23.73 -2.78 8.39
N SER A 210 24.24 -1.56 8.53
CA SER A 210 24.15 -0.56 7.48
C SER A 210 24.52 -1.24 6.16
N ASN A 211 23.53 -1.63 5.35
CA ASN A 211 23.77 -2.39 4.13
C ASN A 211 24.24 -1.42 3.05
N ILE A 212 25.50 -0.98 3.19
CA ILE A 212 26.28 -0.16 2.24
C ILE A 212 26.20 -0.78 0.83
N HIS A 213 25.97 -2.09 0.75
CA HIS A 213 25.77 -2.83 -0.48
C HIS A 213 24.58 -2.31 -1.31
N ASP A 214 23.41 -2.06 -0.73
CA ASP A 214 22.24 -1.63 -1.52
C ASP A 214 22.43 -0.22 -2.09
N GLU A 215 23.05 0.68 -1.33
CA GLU A 215 23.46 2.01 -1.80
C GLU A 215 24.42 1.90 -2.99
N SER A 216 25.41 1.01 -2.86
CA SER A 216 26.39 0.72 -3.92
C SER A 216 25.75 0.08 -5.15
N VAL A 217 24.78 -0.81 -4.96
CA VAL A 217 24.01 -1.45 -6.05
C VAL A 217 23.20 -0.39 -6.79
N LEU A 218 22.40 0.43 -6.10
CA LEU A 218 21.62 1.48 -6.75
C LEU A 218 22.54 2.49 -7.45
N LYS A 219 23.71 2.79 -6.89
CA LYS A 219 24.74 3.61 -7.56
C LYS A 219 25.19 3.02 -8.90
N GLY A 220 25.33 1.70 -8.99
CA GLY A 220 25.70 0.99 -10.22
C GLY A 220 24.56 0.84 -11.25
N LEU A 221 23.30 0.99 -10.82
CA LEU A 221 22.10 0.87 -11.66
C LEU A 221 21.66 2.21 -12.27
N GLN A 222 22.61 3.07 -12.65
CA GLN A 222 22.31 4.36 -13.25
C GLN A 222 21.49 4.17 -14.55
N PRO A 223 20.30 4.78 -14.67
CA PRO A 223 19.45 4.63 -15.84
C PRO A 223 19.87 5.53 -17.00
N HIS A 224 19.40 5.20 -18.22
CA HIS A 224 19.58 6.06 -19.39
C HIS A 224 18.79 7.39 -19.23
N PRO A 225 19.33 8.55 -19.66
CA PRO A 225 18.65 9.85 -19.70
C PRO A 225 17.27 9.94 -20.38
N ASN A 226 16.81 8.88 -21.06
CA ASN A 226 15.54 8.87 -21.79
C ASN A 226 14.38 8.38 -20.92
N LEU A 227 14.68 7.99 -19.67
CA LEU A 227 13.72 7.43 -18.75
C LEU A 227 12.61 8.44 -18.45
N ARG A 228 11.37 7.95 -18.43
CA ARG A 228 10.17 8.72 -18.14
C ARG A 228 9.54 8.37 -16.80
N SER A 229 9.67 7.13 -16.36
CA SER A 229 9.14 6.68 -15.07
C SER A 229 10.19 5.86 -14.33
N ILE A 230 10.37 6.17 -13.04
CA ILE A 230 11.22 5.39 -12.14
C ILE A 230 10.47 5.06 -10.85
N VAL A 231 10.47 3.77 -10.51
CA VAL A 231 9.90 3.25 -9.27
C VAL A 231 11.00 2.56 -8.48
N ILE A 232 11.23 2.99 -7.25
CA ILE A 232 12.17 2.37 -6.32
C ILE A 232 11.36 1.81 -5.16
N GLU A 233 11.34 0.49 -5.05
CA GLU A 233 10.56 -0.24 -4.05
C GLU A 233 11.48 -1.04 -3.11
N GLY A 234 11.32 -0.83 -1.80
CA GLY A 234 11.98 -1.61 -0.76
C GLY A 234 13.47 -1.32 -0.58
N PHE A 235 13.98 -0.20 -1.12
CA PHE A 235 15.39 0.16 -1.00
C PHE A 235 15.81 0.31 0.48
N ARG A 236 16.82 -0.45 0.91
CA ARG A 236 17.23 -0.54 2.33
C ARG A 236 18.42 0.34 2.68
N GLY A 237 18.94 1.12 1.72
CA GLY A 237 19.99 2.11 1.95
C GLY A 237 19.48 3.32 2.73
N LYS A 238 20.40 3.99 3.45
CA LYS A 238 20.10 5.22 4.18
C LYS A 238 20.09 6.44 3.28
N ASN A 239 21.00 6.44 2.31
CA ASN A 239 21.18 7.54 1.36
C ASN A 239 20.96 7.05 -0.06
N PHE A 240 20.19 7.81 -0.83
CA PHE A 240 20.15 7.63 -2.27
C PHE A 240 21.51 8.04 -2.88
N PRO A 241 21.98 7.37 -3.96
CA PRO A 241 23.24 7.73 -4.60
C PRO A 241 23.13 9.09 -5.31
N LEU A 242 24.27 9.73 -5.62
CA LEU A 242 24.31 11.09 -6.19
C LEU A 242 23.45 11.29 -7.43
N TRP A 243 23.41 10.30 -8.33
CA TRP A 243 22.60 10.39 -9.55
C TRP A 243 21.10 10.42 -9.23
N THR A 244 20.67 9.76 -8.15
CA THR A 244 19.29 9.80 -7.65
C THR A 244 19.03 11.06 -6.83
N MET A 245 19.95 11.44 -5.94
CA MET A 245 19.83 12.64 -5.10
C MET A 245 19.72 13.93 -5.90
N LYS A 246 20.40 14.02 -7.05
CA LYS A 246 20.38 15.18 -7.94
C LYS A 246 19.67 14.94 -9.27
N MET A 247 19.08 13.76 -9.48
CA MET A 247 18.43 13.33 -10.73
C MET A 247 19.19 13.77 -12.00
N LEU A 248 20.52 13.58 -11.99
CA LEU A 248 21.43 14.12 -13.00
C LEU A 248 21.12 13.54 -14.38
N LYS A 249 20.86 14.41 -15.37
CA LYS A 249 20.54 14.06 -16.76
C LYS A 249 19.24 13.25 -16.91
N LEU A 250 18.32 13.34 -15.94
CA LEU A 250 16.99 12.71 -15.99
C LEU A 250 15.88 13.76 -16.13
N ASP A 251 16.11 14.77 -16.96
CA ASP A 251 15.19 15.87 -17.27
C ASP A 251 13.88 15.41 -17.95
N LYS A 252 13.89 14.19 -18.52
CA LYS A 252 12.73 13.56 -19.18
C LYS A 252 11.80 12.79 -18.23
N LEU A 253 12.10 12.75 -16.93
CA LEU A 253 11.26 12.09 -15.95
C LEU A 253 9.89 12.78 -15.82
N ILE A 254 8.85 11.97 -15.89
CA ILE A 254 7.43 12.33 -15.75
C ILE A 254 6.89 11.78 -14.44
N GLU A 255 7.39 10.65 -13.98
CA GLU A 255 6.88 9.94 -12.80
C GLU A 255 8.03 9.41 -11.93
N ILE A 256 7.91 9.62 -10.63
CA ILE A 256 8.83 9.09 -9.61
C ILE A 256 8.01 8.51 -8.47
N GLU A 257 8.26 7.25 -8.14
CA GLU A 257 7.70 6.61 -6.95
C GLU A 257 8.81 6.05 -6.06
N LEU A 258 8.84 6.47 -4.80
CA LEU A 258 9.69 5.90 -3.75
C LEU A 258 8.78 5.18 -2.76
N ILE A 259 8.86 3.85 -2.73
CA ILE A 259 7.91 3.00 -2.02
C ILE A 259 8.67 2.10 -1.03
N LYS A 260 8.25 2.09 0.23
CA LYS A 260 8.82 1.24 1.28
C LYS A 260 10.34 1.40 1.46
N CYS A 261 10.89 2.59 1.20
CA CYS A 261 12.31 2.88 1.45
C CYS A 261 12.51 3.31 2.92
N TYR A 262 12.19 2.41 3.84
CA TYR A 262 12.01 2.72 5.28
C TYR A 262 13.24 3.32 5.94
N ASN A 263 14.44 2.93 5.49
CA ASN A 263 15.71 3.35 6.06
C ASN A 263 16.20 4.72 5.56
N CYS A 264 15.60 5.25 4.50
CA CYS A 264 16.03 6.51 3.91
C CYS A 264 15.84 7.68 4.88
N GLU A 265 16.91 8.44 5.09
CA GLU A 265 16.92 9.58 6.02
C GLU A 265 16.58 10.90 5.30
N LYS A 266 16.78 10.97 3.98
CA LYS A 266 16.54 12.19 3.17
C LYS A 266 15.82 11.88 1.87
N ILE A 267 14.98 12.82 1.44
CA ILE A 267 14.32 12.80 0.12
C ILE A 267 15.27 13.40 -0.93
N PRO A 268 15.35 12.84 -2.14
CA PRO A 268 16.10 13.45 -3.24
C PRO A 268 15.66 14.88 -3.58
N MET A 269 16.56 15.65 -4.20
CA MET A 269 16.25 16.98 -4.73
C MET A 269 15.48 16.80 -6.04
N LEU A 270 14.15 16.93 -5.99
CA LEU A 270 13.26 16.65 -7.14
C LEU A 270 12.69 17.90 -7.79
N GLY A 271 12.71 19.04 -7.10
CA GLY A 271 12.03 20.26 -7.58
C GLY A 271 12.61 20.91 -8.82
N HIS A 272 13.83 20.54 -9.23
CA HIS A 272 14.45 21.04 -10.45
C HIS A 272 13.98 20.30 -11.72
N LEU A 273 13.20 19.22 -11.60
CA LEU A 273 12.78 18.39 -12.73
C LEU A 273 11.66 19.07 -13.55
N PRO A 274 11.89 19.39 -14.83
CA PRO A 274 10.98 20.24 -15.60
C PRO A 274 9.71 19.51 -16.06
N LEU A 275 9.77 18.20 -16.29
CA LEU A 275 8.66 17.40 -16.84
C LEU A 275 7.96 16.50 -15.83
N LEU A 276 8.38 16.53 -14.56
CA LEU A 276 7.82 15.69 -13.51
C LEU A 276 6.36 16.06 -13.26
N LYS A 277 5.45 15.12 -13.44
CA LYS A 277 3.99 15.27 -13.26
C LYS A 277 3.47 14.51 -12.05
N TYR A 278 4.07 13.36 -11.72
CA TYR A 278 3.60 12.47 -10.68
C TYR A 278 4.73 12.14 -9.72
N LEU A 279 4.53 12.42 -8.43
CA LEU A 279 5.47 12.10 -7.37
C LEU A 279 4.75 11.38 -6.23
N LYS A 280 5.19 10.16 -5.93
CA LYS A 280 4.70 9.38 -4.80
C LYS A 280 5.82 9.02 -3.84
N LEU A 281 5.66 9.41 -2.58
CA LEU A 281 6.54 9.09 -1.46
C LEU A 281 5.73 8.24 -0.47
N LYS A 282 5.98 6.92 -0.44
CA LYS A 282 5.26 5.98 0.42
C LYS A 282 6.22 5.19 1.30
N GLY A 283 6.00 5.14 2.62
CA GLY A 283 6.78 4.27 3.51
C GLY A 283 8.23 4.74 3.70
N LEU A 284 8.46 6.05 3.77
CA LEU A 284 9.77 6.66 4.08
C LEU A 284 9.89 6.92 5.58
N THR A 285 9.95 5.85 6.39
CA THR A 285 9.83 5.92 7.85
C THR A 285 10.89 6.75 8.55
N ASN A 286 12.15 6.76 8.09
CA ASN A 286 13.22 7.50 8.76
C ASN A 286 13.35 8.98 8.33
N VAL A 287 12.57 9.42 7.33
CA VAL A 287 12.55 10.83 6.95
C VAL A 287 11.79 11.62 8.02
N THR A 288 12.46 12.57 8.65
CA THR A 288 11.90 13.42 9.71
C THR A 288 11.40 14.76 9.21
N SER A 289 11.96 15.28 8.11
CA SER A 289 11.61 16.59 7.57
C SER A 289 11.68 16.64 6.04
N ILE A 290 10.83 17.48 5.44
CA ILE A 290 10.95 17.91 4.03
C ILE A 290 11.63 19.28 4.03
N GLU A 291 12.93 19.30 3.73
CA GLU A 291 13.76 20.52 3.75
C GLU A 291 13.76 21.28 2.41
N LEU A 292 14.34 22.49 2.39
CA LEU A 292 14.47 23.33 1.18
C LEU A 292 15.17 22.63 0.00
N SER A 293 16.06 21.67 0.31
CA SER A 293 16.77 20.86 -0.67
C SER A 293 15.83 20.06 -1.57
N PHE A 294 14.63 19.69 -1.09
CA PHE A 294 13.62 19.00 -1.88
C PHE A 294 13.20 19.78 -3.13
N TYR A 295 13.10 21.12 -3.02
CA TYR A 295 12.63 22.00 -4.08
C TYR A 295 13.70 22.37 -5.12
N GLY A 296 14.94 21.95 -4.95
CA GLY A 296 16.05 22.37 -5.84
C GLY A 296 16.66 23.72 -5.50
N ALA A 297 16.31 24.32 -4.36
CA ALA A 297 16.92 25.55 -3.87
C ALA A 297 18.18 25.21 -3.06
N SER A 298 19.36 25.20 -3.70
CA SER A 298 20.63 25.18 -2.96
C SER A 298 20.96 26.60 -2.49
N ASP A 299 21.04 26.79 -1.18
CA ASP A 299 21.64 27.92 -0.46
C ASP A 299 21.43 29.32 -1.06
N CYS A 300 20.31 29.94 -0.69
CA CYS A 300 20.12 31.38 -0.72
C CYS A 300 21.00 32.07 0.35
N SER A 301 22.32 31.84 0.31
CA SER A 301 23.31 32.55 1.11
C SER A 301 24.54 32.97 0.28
N SER A 302 24.65 32.52 -0.98
CA SER A 302 25.68 33.03 -1.88
C SER A 302 25.18 34.24 -2.67
N THR A 303 25.67 35.40 -2.25
CA THR A 303 25.65 36.66 -2.98
C THR A 303 26.28 36.51 -4.37
N SER A 304 25.49 36.17 -5.38
CA SER A 304 25.76 36.55 -6.77
C SER A 304 24.79 37.68 -7.11
N ARG A 305 25.29 38.92 -7.09
CA ARG A 305 24.52 40.15 -7.31
C ARG A 305 24.12 40.39 -8.77
N ASN A 306 24.35 39.45 -9.68
CA ASN A 306 24.29 39.70 -11.13
C ASN A 306 23.45 38.73 -11.96
N ASP A 307 22.59 37.88 -11.37
CA ASP A 307 21.62 37.12 -12.17
C ASP A 307 20.29 37.88 -12.23
N GLY A 308 19.71 37.98 -13.42
CA GLY A 308 18.51 38.78 -13.70
C GLY A 308 17.31 38.42 -12.82
N GLN A 309 16.31 39.31 -12.82
CA GLN A 309 15.07 39.24 -12.03
C GLN A 309 14.14 38.04 -12.40
N GLU A 310 14.65 36.82 -12.57
CA GLU A 310 13.81 35.65 -12.87
C GLU A 310 13.32 34.97 -11.59
N THR A 311 12.00 34.85 -11.49
CA THR A 311 11.33 34.03 -10.47
C THR A 311 11.68 32.57 -10.72
N ARG A 312 12.32 31.91 -9.73
CA ARG A 312 12.65 30.48 -9.84
C ARG A 312 11.38 29.66 -9.65
N VAL A 313 11.13 28.70 -10.53
CA VAL A 313 9.96 27.82 -10.45
C VAL A 313 10.41 26.41 -10.05
N SER A 314 10.00 25.97 -8.87
CA SER A 314 10.21 24.60 -8.39
C SER A 314 8.99 23.75 -8.70
N PHE A 315 9.23 22.52 -9.19
CA PHE A 315 8.20 21.59 -9.65
C PHE A 315 7.26 22.21 -10.71
N PRO A 316 7.79 22.71 -11.83
CA PRO A 316 7.03 23.50 -12.81
C PRO A 316 5.88 22.74 -13.49
N SER A 317 5.93 21.41 -13.55
CA SER A 317 4.92 20.56 -14.22
C SER A 317 4.20 19.59 -13.29
N LEU A 318 4.48 19.63 -11.98
CA LEU A 318 3.97 18.61 -11.05
C LEU A 318 2.46 18.75 -10.90
N LYS A 319 1.72 17.68 -11.19
CA LYS A 319 0.26 17.60 -11.13
C LYS A 319 -0.25 16.86 -9.90
N SER A 320 0.47 15.83 -9.45
CA SER A 320 0.08 15.00 -8.31
C SER A 320 1.26 14.77 -7.38
N LEU A 321 1.06 15.08 -6.10
CA LEU A 321 1.99 14.80 -5.01
C LEU A 321 1.28 13.94 -3.95
N ILE A 322 1.79 12.74 -3.73
CA ILE A 322 1.26 11.79 -2.74
C ILE A 322 2.34 11.49 -1.72
N ILE A 323 2.05 11.75 -0.45
CA ILE A 323 2.90 11.46 0.71
C ILE A 323 2.09 10.52 1.62
N GLU A 324 2.59 9.31 1.83
CA GLU A 324 1.84 8.22 2.46
C GLU A 324 2.75 7.42 3.41
N GLU A 325 2.26 7.01 4.58
CA GLU A 325 3.02 6.16 5.51
C GLU A 325 4.41 6.71 5.87
N MET A 326 4.49 8.01 6.19
CA MET A 326 5.71 8.68 6.68
C MET A 326 5.57 9.05 8.17
N PRO A 327 5.56 8.07 9.10
CA PRO A 327 5.14 8.28 10.48
C PRO A 327 6.09 9.14 11.33
N ASN A 328 7.37 9.27 10.94
CA ASN A 328 8.32 10.14 11.66
C ASN A 328 8.45 11.54 11.05
N LEU A 329 7.72 11.86 9.98
CA LEU A 329 7.73 13.19 9.40
C LEU A 329 7.12 14.18 10.41
N THR A 330 7.95 15.04 10.99
CA THR A 330 7.55 16.06 11.97
C THR A 330 7.33 17.42 11.33
N GLU A 331 8.09 17.73 10.28
CA GLU A 331 8.15 19.06 9.70
C GLU A 331 8.14 19.03 8.17
N TRP A 332 7.32 19.90 7.57
CA TRP A 332 7.40 20.23 6.16
C TRP A 332 7.82 21.70 6.04
N VAL A 333 9.08 21.94 5.70
CA VAL A 333 9.65 23.29 5.59
C VAL A 333 9.18 23.94 4.28
N GLU A 334 8.66 25.16 4.40
CA GLU A 334 8.20 25.96 3.28
C GLU A 334 9.37 26.69 2.60
N ALA A 335 9.33 26.78 1.27
CA ALA A 335 10.21 27.67 0.51
C ALA A 335 9.65 29.11 0.46
N GLN A 336 9.49 29.76 1.61
CA GLN A 336 9.02 31.15 1.68
C GLN A 336 10.10 32.13 1.18
N THR A 337 10.08 32.48 -0.10
CA THR A 337 10.77 33.68 -0.59
C THR A 337 9.94 34.33 -1.69
N SER A 338 9.95 35.67 -1.78
CA SER A 338 9.32 36.43 -2.88
C SER A 338 9.86 36.11 -4.28
N ARG A 339 10.81 35.18 -4.39
CA ARG A 339 11.57 34.84 -5.60
C ARG A 339 11.39 33.38 -6.04
N VAL A 340 10.64 32.55 -5.32
CA VAL A 340 10.42 31.14 -5.67
C VAL A 340 8.93 30.83 -5.76
N GLN A 341 8.48 30.43 -6.95
CA GLN A 341 7.15 29.86 -7.16
C GLN A 341 7.25 28.34 -7.03
N VAL A 342 6.48 27.74 -6.11
CA VAL A 342 6.47 26.30 -5.90
C VAL A 342 5.12 25.74 -6.34
N PHE A 343 5.13 24.61 -7.05
CA PHE A 343 3.92 23.85 -7.44
C PHE A 343 2.89 24.64 -8.28
N PRO A 344 3.27 25.36 -9.35
CA PRO A 344 2.33 26.15 -10.15
C PRO A 344 1.20 25.32 -10.80
N CYS A 345 1.44 24.04 -11.07
CA CYS A 345 0.52 23.14 -11.77
C CYS A 345 -0.04 22.00 -10.91
N LEU A 346 0.15 22.04 -9.59
CA LEU A 346 -0.27 20.95 -8.72
C LEU A 346 -1.78 20.91 -8.62
N GLU A 347 -2.38 19.80 -9.06
CA GLU A 347 -3.82 19.57 -9.10
C GLU A 347 -4.27 18.71 -7.91
N ILE A 348 -3.45 17.76 -7.46
CA ILE A 348 -3.78 16.80 -6.40
C ILE A 348 -2.66 16.78 -5.36
N LEU A 349 -3.00 17.06 -4.11
CA LEU A 349 -2.14 16.87 -2.94
C LEU A 349 -2.80 15.89 -1.97
N LYS A 350 -2.08 14.81 -1.66
CA LYS A 350 -2.57 13.74 -0.80
C LYS A 350 -1.53 13.44 0.28
N ILE A 351 -1.91 13.56 1.55
CA ILE A 351 -1.05 13.32 2.72
C ILE A 351 -1.78 12.32 3.62
N GLU A 352 -1.24 11.11 3.77
CA GLU A 352 -1.86 10.07 4.59
C GLU A 352 -0.87 9.43 5.57
N LYS A 353 -1.36 9.06 6.75
CA LYS A 353 -0.60 8.28 7.75
C LYS A 353 0.74 8.93 8.14
N CYS A 354 0.77 10.27 8.19
CA CYS A 354 1.93 11.08 8.60
C CYS A 354 1.77 11.52 10.06
N CYS A 355 1.80 10.56 10.98
CA CYS A 355 1.24 10.74 12.32
C CYS A 355 1.98 11.74 13.22
N LYS A 356 3.26 12.05 12.97
CA LYS A 356 4.01 13.06 13.75
C LYS A 356 3.96 14.47 13.15
N LEU A 357 3.34 14.64 12.00
CA LEU A 357 3.28 15.92 11.31
C LEU A 357 2.30 16.83 12.06
N THR A 358 2.79 17.93 12.60
CA THR A 358 1.98 18.84 13.45
C THR A 358 1.30 19.95 12.68
N ASN A 359 1.85 20.28 11.50
CA ASN A 359 1.35 21.32 10.61
C ASN A 359 1.46 20.87 9.16
N ILE A 360 0.48 21.25 8.36
CA ILE A 360 0.47 21.05 6.92
C ILE A 360 0.10 22.37 6.24
N ILE A 361 0.81 22.65 5.14
CA ILE A 361 0.65 23.80 4.25
C ILE A 361 0.97 25.11 4.96
N SER A 362 1.85 25.92 4.36
CA SER A 362 1.62 27.31 3.97
C SER A 362 2.27 27.33 2.60
N SER A 363 1.54 27.64 1.56
CA SER A 363 2.15 27.87 0.26
C SER A 363 1.22 28.81 -0.47
N SER A 364 1.50 30.10 -0.32
CA SER A 364 1.07 31.04 -1.34
C SER A 364 1.53 30.46 -2.68
N ASN A 365 0.61 30.15 -3.59
CA ASN A 365 0.81 29.70 -4.99
C ASN A 365 0.28 28.31 -5.38
N LEU A 366 -0.51 27.61 -4.56
CA LEU A 366 -1.28 26.42 -5.00
C LEU A 366 -2.49 26.77 -5.91
N THR A 367 -2.24 27.61 -6.91
CA THR A 367 -3.26 28.19 -7.81
C THR A 367 -4.00 27.17 -8.65
N SER A 368 -3.43 26.00 -8.89
CA SER A 368 -4.03 24.93 -9.69
C SER A 368 -4.63 23.79 -8.87
N LEU A 369 -4.61 23.86 -7.53
CA LEU A 369 -5.00 22.72 -6.69
C LEU A 369 -6.49 22.45 -6.80
N VAL A 370 -6.86 21.24 -7.22
CA VAL A 370 -8.24 20.78 -7.40
C VAL A 370 -8.70 19.92 -6.23
N GLY A 371 -7.80 19.08 -5.69
CA GLY A 371 -8.11 18.17 -4.60
C GLY A 371 -7.03 18.15 -3.51
N LEU A 372 -7.44 18.33 -2.27
CA LEU A 372 -6.63 18.18 -1.06
C LEU A 372 -7.21 17.07 -0.20
N THR A 373 -6.39 16.05 0.10
CA THR A 373 -6.75 14.97 1.04
C THR A 373 -5.71 14.86 2.14
N ILE A 374 -6.16 14.93 3.38
CA ILE A 374 -5.37 14.71 4.59
C ILE A 374 -6.04 13.58 5.37
N ASP A 375 -5.35 12.46 5.55
CA ASP A 375 -5.91 11.26 6.20
C ASP A 375 -4.95 10.69 7.26
N GLU A 376 -5.49 10.19 8.36
CA GLU A 376 -4.74 9.53 9.45
C GLU A 376 -3.49 10.32 9.95
N CYS A 377 -3.53 11.65 9.88
CA CYS A 377 -2.48 12.54 10.37
C CYS A 377 -2.75 12.93 11.83
N LYS A 378 -2.59 11.96 12.74
CA LYS A 378 -3.11 12.03 14.12
C LYS A 378 -2.61 13.21 14.96
N ASN A 379 -1.35 13.63 14.83
CA ASN A 379 -0.82 14.79 15.57
C ASN A 379 -0.99 16.13 14.85
N LEU A 380 -1.68 16.17 13.71
CA LEU A 380 -1.93 17.41 12.99
C LEU A 380 -2.82 18.32 13.83
N ALA A 381 -2.24 19.36 14.41
CA ALA A 381 -2.96 20.24 15.32
C ALA A 381 -3.61 21.43 14.59
N TYR A 382 -3.04 21.83 13.45
CA TYR A 382 -3.48 22.97 12.66
C TYR A 382 -3.20 22.77 11.17
N ILE A 383 -4.07 23.37 10.35
CA ILE A 383 -3.87 23.60 8.91
C ILE A 383 -3.79 25.11 8.79
N SER A 384 -2.66 25.67 8.32
CA SER A 384 -2.43 27.10 8.48
C SER A 384 -3.43 27.97 7.69
N HIS A 385 -3.40 27.89 6.35
CA HIS A 385 -4.20 28.69 5.42
C HIS A 385 -4.36 27.94 4.10
N LEU A 386 -5.49 28.16 3.42
CA LEU A 386 -5.79 27.65 2.08
C LEU A 386 -5.68 28.74 1.00
N ARG A 387 -4.98 29.84 1.30
CA ARG A 387 -4.74 30.93 0.35
C ARG A 387 -4.11 30.49 -0.96
N GLY A 388 -4.55 31.11 -2.03
CA GLY A 388 -4.06 30.87 -3.38
C GLY A 388 -4.77 29.75 -4.13
N CYS A 389 -5.65 28.95 -3.50
CA CYS A 389 -6.46 27.93 -4.19
C CYS A 389 -7.97 28.24 -4.20
N GLU A 390 -8.35 29.50 -3.95
CA GLU A 390 -9.75 29.95 -3.78
C GLU A 390 -10.61 29.64 -5.01
N ALA A 391 -10.04 29.83 -6.21
CA ALA A 391 -10.73 29.66 -7.48
C ALA A 391 -10.53 28.27 -8.13
N SER A 392 -9.75 27.37 -7.51
CA SER A 392 -9.38 26.07 -8.11
C SER A 392 -9.78 24.87 -7.27
N LEU A 393 -9.75 24.98 -5.94
CA LEU A 393 -9.99 23.83 -5.06
C LEU A 393 -11.46 23.40 -5.11
N LYS A 394 -11.69 22.16 -5.53
CA LYS A 394 -13.02 21.55 -5.66
C LYS A 394 -13.32 20.54 -4.57
N GLN A 395 -12.29 19.91 -4.02
CA GLN A 395 -12.45 18.85 -3.02
C GLN A 395 -11.46 19.04 -1.87
N LEU A 396 -12.00 19.11 -0.66
CA LEU A 396 -11.24 19.10 0.59
C LEU A 396 -11.73 17.91 1.44
N ILE A 397 -10.83 16.98 1.72
CA ILE A 397 -11.09 15.79 2.53
C ILE A 397 -10.10 15.78 3.70
N ILE A 398 -10.61 15.77 4.92
CA ILE A 398 -9.83 15.66 6.16
C ILE A 398 -10.41 14.50 6.96
N GLN A 399 -9.60 13.48 7.24
CA GLN A 399 -10.04 12.25 7.89
C GLN A 399 -9.06 11.82 8.99
N ALA A 400 -9.59 11.29 10.11
CA ALA A 400 -8.81 10.67 11.18
C ALA A 400 -7.61 11.53 11.67
N CYS A 401 -7.80 12.86 11.73
CA CYS A 401 -6.82 13.83 12.25
C CYS A 401 -7.21 14.19 13.69
N ASP A 402 -6.81 13.37 14.64
CA ASP A 402 -7.33 13.39 16.01
C ASP A 402 -7.01 14.68 16.77
N GLU A 403 -5.81 15.25 16.63
CA GLU A 403 -5.40 16.49 17.33
C GLU A 403 -5.89 17.79 16.68
N LEU A 404 -6.54 17.72 15.51
CA LEU A 404 -7.02 18.91 14.79
C LEU A 404 -8.18 19.55 15.56
N ARG A 405 -7.98 20.76 16.07
CA ARG A 405 -8.98 21.46 16.92
C ARG A 405 -9.91 22.37 16.14
N GLU A 406 -9.40 22.96 15.06
CA GLU A 406 -10.13 23.88 14.21
C GLU A 406 -9.67 23.77 12.75
N LEU A 407 -10.57 24.10 11.83
CA LEU A 407 -10.24 24.29 10.41
C LEU A 407 -9.65 25.68 10.16
N PRO A 408 -8.96 25.91 9.02
CA PRO A 408 -8.39 27.22 8.72
C PRO A 408 -9.47 28.29 8.58
N ASP A 409 -9.16 29.50 9.05
CA ASP A 409 -10.10 30.62 9.11
C ASP A 409 -10.54 31.11 7.72
N ASP A 410 -9.73 30.90 6.69
CA ASP A 410 -10.00 31.27 5.29
C ASP A 410 -10.81 30.22 4.51
N LEU A 411 -11.34 29.18 5.16
CA LEU A 411 -12.15 28.14 4.50
C LEU A 411 -13.30 28.72 3.65
N GLY A 412 -14.00 29.74 4.13
CA GLY A 412 -15.10 30.38 3.40
C GLY A 412 -14.69 31.25 2.22
N SER A 413 -13.39 31.36 1.91
CA SER A 413 -12.88 31.98 0.69
C SER A 413 -12.87 31.04 -0.52
N LEU A 414 -13.10 29.74 -0.34
CA LEU A 414 -13.01 28.73 -1.41
C LEU A 414 -14.25 28.74 -2.32
N GLU A 415 -14.25 29.63 -3.31
CA GLU A 415 -15.38 29.88 -4.22
C GLU A 415 -15.74 28.66 -5.10
N SER A 416 -14.74 27.82 -5.44
CA SER A 416 -14.92 26.65 -6.30
C SER A 416 -15.15 25.33 -5.56
N LEU A 417 -15.18 25.34 -4.22
CA LEU A 417 -15.27 24.11 -3.44
C LEU A 417 -16.61 23.41 -3.68
N GLU A 418 -16.58 22.19 -4.22
CA GLU A 418 -17.77 21.38 -4.52
C GLU A 418 -18.03 20.33 -3.45
N THR A 419 -16.98 19.82 -2.80
CA THR A 419 -17.06 18.80 -1.74
C THR A 419 -16.16 19.15 -0.56
N LEU A 420 -16.76 19.24 0.64
CA LEU A 420 -16.07 19.32 1.91
C LEU A 420 -16.42 18.08 2.74
N ARG A 421 -15.41 17.27 3.07
CA ARG A 421 -15.56 16.11 3.95
C ARG A 421 -14.61 16.20 5.12
N ILE A 422 -15.17 16.07 6.32
CA ILE A 422 -14.47 15.97 7.60
C ILE A 422 -14.99 14.69 8.26
N ASP A 423 -14.12 13.75 8.57
CA ASP A 423 -14.52 12.46 9.15
C ASP A 423 -13.57 12.03 10.27
N SER A 424 -14.10 11.55 11.39
CA SER A 424 -13.32 11.00 12.50
C SER A 424 -12.23 11.95 13.03
N CYS A 425 -12.44 13.27 12.99
CA CYS A 425 -11.58 14.24 13.67
C CYS A 425 -12.09 14.44 15.10
N GLU A 426 -11.58 13.62 16.03
CA GLU A 426 -12.12 13.50 17.39
C GLU A 426 -12.05 14.80 18.21
N ASN A 427 -10.96 15.57 18.11
CA ASN A 427 -10.79 16.83 18.86
C ASN A 427 -11.27 18.09 18.13
N LEU A 428 -11.85 17.97 16.94
CA LEU A 428 -12.35 19.12 16.19
C LEU A 428 -13.51 19.77 16.95
N GLN A 429 -13.33 21.02 17.35
CA GLN A 429 -14.30 21.78 18.17
C GLN A 429 -15.06 22.80 17.34
N LEU A 430 -14.40 23.42 16.36
CA LEU A 430 -14.90 24.58 15.63
C LEU A 430 -14.56 24.49 14.14
N ILE A 431 -15.48 25.01 13.32
CA ILE A 431 -15.23 25.31 11.91
C ILE A 431 -15.38 26.83 11.79
N PRO A 432 -14.28 27.60 11.80
CA PRO A 432 -14.36 29.06 11.80
C PRO A 432 -14.96 29.59 10.51
N TYR A 433 -15.73 30.67 10.64
CA TYR A 433 -16.22 31.47 9.52
C TYR A 433 -16.22 32.95 9.92
N PRO A 434 -15.06 33.63 9.78
CA PRO A 434 -14.94 35.07 10.00
C PRO A 434 -15.92 35.89 9.14
N SER A 435 -16.43 36.98 9.70
CA SER A 435 -17.30 37.93 8.99
C SER A 435 -16.63 38.49 7.73
N GLY A 436 -17.39 38.63 6.64
CA GLY A 436 -16.91 39.23 5.38
C GLY A 436 -16.41 38.23 4.34
N GLN A 437 -16.50 36.92 4.59
CA GLN A 437 -16.19 35.90 3.59
C GLN A 437 -17.32 35.73 2.56
N LYS A 438 -16.94 35.42 1.32
CA LYS A 438 -17.86 35.26 0.19
C LYS A 438 -18.71 33.98 0.29
N GLY A 439 -18.30 33.03 1.12
CA GLY A 439 -19.02 31.79 1.40
C GLY A 439 -18.83 30.72 0.33
N LEU A 440 -19.26 29.50 0.66
CA LEU A 440 -19.05 28.29 -0.16
C LEU A 440 -20.18 28.09 -1.18
N SER A 441 -20.37 29.05 -2.10
CA SER A 441 -21.51 29.05 -3.04
C SER A 441 -21.57 27.87 -4.01
N SER A 442 -20.41 27.29 -4.36
CA SER A 442 -20.31 26.11 -5.24
C SER A 442 -20.49 24.77 -4.51
N LEU A 443 -20.58 24.77 -3.17
CA LEU A 443 -20.58 23.55 -2.37
C LEU A 443 -21.80 22.71 -2.68
N ARG A 444 -21.57 21.47 -3.13
CA ARG A 444 -22.62 20.50 -3.48
C ARG A 444 -22.80 19.45 -2.40
N ARG A 445 -21.73 19.12 -1.66
CA ARG A 445 -21.71 18.06 -0.66
C ARG A 445 -20.91 18.51 0.56
N LEU A 446 -21.56 18.52 1.71
CA LEU A 446 -20.93 18.74 3.02
C LEU A 446 -21.08 17.47 3.85
N GLU A 447 -19.97 16.88 4.27
CA GLU A 447 -19.93 15.70 5.13
C GLU A 447 -19.10 16.00 6.37
N ILE A 448 -19.71 15.91 7.55
CA ILE A 448 -19.06 16.06 8.85
C ILE A 448 -19.50 14.88 9.72
N CYS A 449 -18.62 13.90 9.87
CA CYS A 449 -18.98 12.61 10.44
C CYS A 449 -18.02 12.25 11.58
N ASN A 450 -18.52 11.64 12.65
CA ASN A 450 -17.70 11.13 13.76
C ASN A 450 -16.77 12.19 14.42
N CYS A 451 -17.11 13.48 14.35
CA CYS A 451 -16.37 14.56 15.04
C CYS A 451 -16.96 14.78 16.44
N LYS A 452 -16.49 14.03 17.44
CA LYS A 452 -17.14 13.95 18.75
C LYS A 452 -17.14 15.27 19.54
N ARG A 453 -16.09 16.08 19.44
CA ARG A 453 -15.99 17.37 20.16
C ARG A 453 -16.63 18.56 19.44
N LEU A 454 -17.15 18.37 18.23
CA LEU A 454 -17.74 19.46 17.45
C LEU A 454 -19.02 19.92 18.14
N SER A 455 -19.04 21.17 18.60
CA SER A 455 -20.14 21.69 19.40
C SER A 455 -21.23 22.39 18.58
N ASN A 456 -20.85 22.98 17.44
CA ASN A 456 -21.73 23.77 16.58
C ASN A 456 -21.28 23.68 15.11
N LEU A 457 -22.23 23.91 14.19
CA LEU A 457 -21.96 24.13 12.77
C LEU A 457 -21.96 25.63 12.44
N PRO A 458 -21.14 26.10 11.49
CA PRO A 458 -21.09 27.51 11.11
C PRO A 458 -22.34 27.91 10.32
N SER A 459 -23.35 28.47 11.02
CA SER A 459 -24.64 28.84 10.43
C SER A 459 -24.52 29.86 9.29
N GLU A 460 -23.63 30.86 9.45
CA GLU A 460 -23.41 31.88 8.43
C GLU A 460 -22.80 31.28 7.16
N MET A 461 -21.80 30.40 7.28
CA MET A 461 -21.23 29.66 6.14
C MET A 461 -22.30 28.91 5.36
N LEU A 462 -23.19 28.22 6.07
CA LEU A 462 -24.28 27.44 5.46
C LEU A 462 -25.31 28.30 4.76
N LYS A 463 -25.59 29.53 5.23
CA LYS A 463 -26.51 30.46 4.53
C LYS A 463 -26.02 30.81 3.12
N PHE A 464 -24.71 30.87 2.91
CA PHE A 464 -24.11 31.19 1.59
C PHE A 464 -24.02 30.00 0.63
N CYS A 465 -24.29 28.76 1.09
CA CYS A 465 -24.14 27.55 0.27
C CYS A 465 -25.30 27.37 -0.73
N THR A 466 -25.38 28.15 -1.80
CA THR A 466 -26.54 28.13 -2.72
C THR A 466 -26.70 26.84 -3.56
N SER A 467 -25.65 26.02 -3.67
CA SER A 467 -25.63 24.82 -4.53
C SER A 467 -25.72 23.48 -3.79
N LEU A 468 -25.95 23.48 -2.46
CA LEU A 468 -25.84 22.29 -1.63
C LEU A 468 -26.92 21.26 -1.96
N ARG A 469 -26.50 20.02 -2.26
CA ARG A 469 -27.36 18.90 -2.64
C ARG A 469 -27.28 17.72 -1.66
N GLY A 470 -26.17 17.59 -0.94
CA GLY A 470 -25.97 16.58 0.09
C GLY A 470 -25.46 17.20 1.39
N LEU A 471 -26.16 16.96 2.49
CA LEU A 471 -25.75 17.37 3.82
C LEU A 471 -25.72 16.14 4.72
N ASN A 472 -24.51 15.74 5.14
CA ASN A 472 -24.30 14.58 5.98
C ASN A 472 -23.60 15.04 7.26
N VAL A 473 -24.33 15.15 8.37
CA VAL A 473 -23.77 15.50 9.68
C VAL A 473 -24.25 14.49 10.71
N PHE A 474 -23.41 13.51 11.05
CA PHE A 474 -23.80 12.44 11.96
C PHE A 474 -22.68 11.97 12.86
N ARG A 475 -23.04 11.38 14.01
CA ARG A 475 -22.12 10.93 15.06
C ARG A 475 -21.21 12.05 15.58
N CYS A 476 -21.73 13.27 15.62
CA CYS A 476 -21.10 14.42 16.27
C CYS A 476 -21.67 14.56 17.69
N GLU A 477 -21.05 13.86 18.64
CA GLU A 477 -21.66 13.60 19.95
C GLU A 477 -21.86 14.84 20.83
N ASN A 478 -21.02 15.88 20.69
CA ASN A 478 -21.17 17.14 21.43
C ASN A 478 -21.99 18.19 20.67
N LEU A 479 -22.54 17.86 19.50
CA LEU A 479 -23.39 18.80 18.75
C LEU A 479 -24.71 18.93 19.52
N THR A 480 -24.94 20.10 20.13
CA THR A 480 -26.15 20.41 20.92
C THR A 480 -27.16 21.22 20.14
N SER A 481 -26.70 22.00 19.17
CA SER A 481 -27.54 22.85 18.34
C SER A 481 -27.31 22.59 16.85
N PHE A 482 -28.34 22.83 16.04
CA PHE A 482 -28.26 22.75 14.59
C PHE A 482 -28.79 24.07 14.00
N PRO A 483 -28.18 24.60 12.92
CA PRO A 483 -28.64 25.82 12.27
C PRO A 483 -30.10 25.73 11.80
N GLU A 484 -30.81 26.86 11.82
CA GLU A 484 -32.14 26.93 11.23
C GLU A 484 -32.07 26.74 9.70
N LEU A 485 -32.66 25.65 9.22
CA LEU A 485 -32.65 25.22 7.82
C LEU A 485 -33.74 25.90 6.99
N SER A 486 -34.82 26.35 7.61
CA SER A 486 -36.00 26.92 6.94
C SER A 486 -35.65 28.14 6.06
N GLY A 487 -34.66 28.94 6.48
CA GLY A 487 -34.17 30.13 5.77
C GLY A 487 -33.08 29.88 4.74
N MET A 488 -32.69 28.62 4.50
CA MET A 488 -31.56 28.28 3.63
C MET A 488 -32.03 27.96 2.21
N VAL A 489 -31.46 28.63 1.21
CA VAL A 489 -31.86 28.49 -0.21
C VAL A 489 -31.73 27.05 -0.70
N TRP A 490 -30.70 26.35 -0.25
CA TRP A 490 -30.39 25.00 -0.66
C TRP A 490 -31.33 23.93 -0.07
N PHE A 491 -32.12 24.27 0.95
CA PHE A 491 -32.96 23.30 1.64
C PHE A 491 -34.02 22.67 0.72
N ASN A 492 -34.51 23.41 -0.27
CA ASN A 492 -35.49 22.93 -1.25
C ASN A 492 -34.90 22.10 -2.40
N ILE A 493 -33.58 22.14 -2.59
CA ILE A 493 -32.87 21.39 -3.65
C ILE A 493 -32.06 20.21 -3.11
N LEU A 494 -32.14 19.99 -1.79
CA LEU A 494 -31.42 18.93 -1.09
C LEU A 494 -31.92 17.55 -1.58
N ARG A 495 -30.97 16.71 -1.98
CA ARG A 495 -31.22 15.35 -2.47
C ARG A 495 -30.93 14.29 -1.42
N GLU A 496 -30.00 14.57 -0.54
CA GLU A 496 -29.51 13.61 0.43
C GLU A 496 -29.27 14.32 1.76
N LEU A 497 -29.88 13.79 2.82
CA LEU A 497 -29.70 14.25 4.20
C LEU A 497 -29.34 13.06 5.08
N SER A 498 -28.19 13.10 5.72
CA SER A 498 -27.80 12.12 6.73
C SER A 498 -27.54 12.82 8.05
N ILE A 499 -28.34 12.56 9.09
CA ILE A 499 -28.27 13.28 10.36
C ILE A 499 -28.45 12.36 11.56
N GLY A 500 -27.89 12.74 12.70
CA GLY A 500 -28.16 12.12 14.00
C GLY A 500 -26.91 11.57 14.71
N GLY A 501 -27.09 10.86 15.82
CA GLY A 501 -25.98 10.52 16.71
C GLY A 501 -25.39 11.76 17.40
N PHE A 502 -26.25 12.73 17.72
CA PHE A 502 -25.91 13.98 18.41
C PHE A 502 -25.90 13.81 19.93
N SER A 503 -25.76 14.91 20.67
CA SER A 503 -25.78 14.90 22.14
C SER A 503 -27.09 14.42 22.74
N ASN A 504 -28.22 14.70 22.07
CA ASN A 504 -29.56 14.30 22.50
C ASN A 504 -30.50 14.11 21.29
N SER A 505 -31.65 13.46 21.53
CA SER A 505 -32.68 13.23 20.51
C SER A 505 -33.43 14.51 20.12
N ASP A 506 -33.55 15.49 21.01
CA ASP A 506 -34.28 16.75 20.77
C ASP A 506 -33.64 17.57 19.64
N THR A 507 -32.31 17.56 19.53
CA THR A 507 -31.60 18.18 18.40
C THR A 507 -32.02 17.53 17.08
N LEU A 508 -32.11 16.18 17.04
CA LEU A 508 -32.57 15.46 15.86
C LEU A 508 -34.03 15.79 15.55
N GLU A 509 -34.91 15.81 16.55
CA GLU A 509 -36.31 16.19 16.38
C GLU A 509 -36.47 17.62 15.85
N GLY A 510 -35.70 18.56 16.37
CA GLY A 510 -35.69 19.96 15.94
C GLY A 510 -35.32 20.12 14.47
N ILE A 511 -34.40 19.31 13.97
CA ILE A 511 -34.06 19.25 12.53
C ILE A 511 -35.22 18.62 11.76
N CYS A 512 -35.74 17.48 12.22
CA CYS A 512 -36.82 16.75 11.55
C CYS A 512 -38.11 17.59 11.41
N ARG A 513 -38.40 18.49 12.36
CA ARG A 513 -39.52 19.46 12.29
C ARG A 513 -39.41 20.42 11.10
N GLN A 514 -38.20 20.68 10.64
CA GLN A 514 -37.95 21.64 9.55
C GLN A 514 -38.02 20.96 8.17
N ILE A 515 -37.72 19.66 8.08
CA ILE A 515 -37.67 18.92 6.82
C ILE A 515 -39.07 18.84 6.20
N LYS A 516 -39.21 19.36 4.98
CA LYS A 516 -40.47 19.31 4.21
C LYS A 516 -40.44 18.24 3.12
N SER A 517 -39.30 18.08 2.45
CA SER A 517 -39.13 17.15 1.34
C SER A 517 -37.66 16.81 1.17
N VAL A 518 -37.32 15.53 1.19
CA VAL A 518 -36.00 15.00 0.84
C VAL A 518 -36.19 13.59 0.26
N PRO A 519 -35.54 13.22 -0.85
CA PRO A 519 -35.74 11.90 -1.43
C PRO A 519 -34.95 10.81 -0.70
N ILE A 520 -33.79 11.13 -0.12
CA ILE A 520 -32.95 10.19 0.64
C ILE A 520 -32.65 10.76 2.02
N LEU A 521 -33.15 10.07 3.05
CA LEU A 521 -32.92 10.40 4.45
C LEU A 521 -32.21 9.24 5.17
N ARG A 522 -31.11 9.54 5.85
CA ARG A 522 -30.45 8.61 6.77
C ARG A 522 -30.44 9.19 8.17
N LEU A 523 -30.95 8.42 9.10
CA LEU A 523 -31.01 8.77 10.51
C LEU A 523 -30.02 7.90 11.26
N TYR A 524 -29.12 8.55 11.97
CA TYR A 524 -28.20 7.92 12.90
C TYR A 524 -28.74 8.12 14.31
N GLY A 525 -28.94 7.02 15.02
CA GLY A 525 -29.45 7.02 16.38
C GLY A 525 -28.32 6.90 17.39
N ARG A 526 -28.74 6.56 18.60
CA ARG A 526 -27.92 5.91 19.60
C ARG A 526 -28.71 4.73 20.20
N PRO A 527 -28.04 3.72 20.80
CA PRO A 527 -28.71 2.56 21.39
C PRO A 527 -29.73 2.86 22.51
N ASP A 528 -29.65 4.04 23.13
CA ASP A 528 -30.57 4.58 24.13
C ASP A 528 -31.75 5.36 23.53
N TRP A 529 -31.74 5.66 22.23
CA TRP A 529 -32.84 6.34 21.55
C TRP A 529 -33.93 5.34 21.18
N VAL A 530 -34.96 5.27 22.02
CA VAL A 530 -36.05 4.29 21.96
C VAL A 530 -37.21 4.68 21.03
N SER A 531 -37.12 5.82 20.33
CA SER A 531 -38.15 6.26 19.39
C SER A 531 -37.56 6.99 18.20
N LEU A 532 -38.32 7.04 17.11
CA LEU A 532 -38.02 7.85 15.92
C LEU A 532 -38.83 9.15 15.98
N PRO A 533 -38.29 10.28 15.45
CA PRO A 533 -39.02 11.54 15.39
C PRO A 533 -40.36 11.39 14.65
N TYR A 534 -41.47 11.64 15.34
CA TYR A 534 -42.83 11.45 14.78
C TYR A 534 -43.10 12.35 13.57
N GLN A 535 -42.43 13.50 13.47
CA GLN A 535 -42.58 14.46 12.35
C GLN A 535 -42.20 13.86 10.99
N LEU A 536 -41.42 12.78 10.98
CA LEU A 536 -41.02 12.06 9.77
C LEU A 536 -42.23 11.52 8.99
N GLN A 537 -43.37 11.26 9.64
CA GLN A 537 -44.60 10.83 8.98
C GLN A 537 -45.08 11.77 7.86
N ASN A 538 -44.65 13.04 7.89
CA ASN A 538 -45.06 14.05 6.91
C ASN A 538 -44.21 14.01 5.63
N LEU A 539 -43.14 13.22 5.58
CA LEU A 539 -42.20 13.14 4.45
C LEU A 539 -42.71 12.23 3.35
N ILE A 540 -43.91 12.49 2.83
CA ILE A 540 -44.60 11.63 1.85
C ILE A 540 -43.84 11.45 0.53
N SER A 541 -42.89 12.34 0.20
CA SER A 541 -42.02 12.28 -0.98
C SER A 541 -40.71 11.49 -0.76
N LEU A 542 -40.49 10.97 0.45
CA LEU A 542 -39.28 10.24 0.80
C LEU A 542 -39.23 8.91 0.05
N LYS A 543 -38.16 8.66 -0.70
CA LYS A 543 -37.95 7.42 -1.49
C LYS A 543 -37.11 6.41 -0.75
N GLN A 544 -36.13 6.88 0.02
CA GLN A 544 -35.23 6.02 0.77
C GLN A 544 -35.07 6.52 2.19
N LEU A 545 -35.35 5.64 3.16
CA LEU A 545 -35.13 5.86 4.57
C LEU A 545 -34.11 4.84 5.09
N SER A 546 -33.03 5.32 5.71
CA SER A 546 -32.11 4.46 6.47
C SER A 546 -32.21 4.81 7.95
N ILE A 547 -32.46 3.81 8.80
CA ILE A 547 -32.46 3.94 10.25
C ILE A 547 -31.28 3.13 10.77
N ILE A 548 -30.34 3.82 11.41
CA ILE A 548 -29.05 3.27 11.78
C ILE A 548 -28.85 3.47 13.28
N ASP A 549 -28.50 2.42 14.02
CA ASP A 549 -28.07 2.51 15.43
C ASP A 549 -29.14 3.00 16.44
N PHE A 550 -30.44 2.83 16.13
CA PHE A 550 -31.54 3.19 17.03
C PHE A 550 -31.89 2.05 17.99
N GLY A 551 -32.17 2.40 19.25
CA GLY A 551 -32.65 1.51 20.31
C GLY A 551 -34.15 1.21 20.29
N ILE A 552 -34.81 1.31 19.15
CA ILE A 552 -36.25 1.04 18.99
C ILE A 552 -36.55 -0.46 19.09
N GLU A 553 -37.64 -0.82 19.75
CA GLU A 553 -38.13 -2.22 19.82
C GLU A 553 -39.12 -2.57 18.70
N GLU A 554 -39.85 -1.56 18.22
CA GLU A 554 -40.82 -1.67 17.15
C GLU A 554 -40.71 -0.45 16.23
N LEU A 555 -40.89 -0.67 14.92
CA LEU A 555 -41.01 0.43 13.97
C LEU A 555 -42.40 1.09 14.10
N PRO A 556 -42.49 2.42 14.05
CA PRO A 556 -43.75 3.11 14.25
C PRO A 556 -44.74 2.86 13.10
N SER A 557 -46.02 2.78 13.43
CA SER A 557 -47.12 2.57 12.48
C SER A 557 -47.23 3.68 11.42
N TRP A 558 -46.84 4.91 11.75
CA TRP A 558 -46.84 6.02 10.80
C TRP A 558 -45.91 5.80 9.61
N LEU A 559 -45.02 4.79 9.64
CA LEU A 559 -44.18 4.44 8.51
C LEU A 559 -45.02 4.09 7.26
N GLY A 560 -46.24 3.57 7.43
CA GLY A 560 -47.19 3.36 6.34
C GLY A 560 -47.66 4.64 5.65
N ASN A 561 -47.57 5.80 6.31
CA ASN A 561 -47.90 7.10 5.71
C ASN A 561 -46.89 7.53 4.63
N LEU A 562 -45.70 6.92 4.59
CA LEU A 562 -44.65 7.25 3.62
C LEU A 562 -44.93 6.58 2.27
N SER A 563 -45.96 7.06 1.58
CA SER A 563 -46.49 6.44 0.35
C SER A 563 -45.50 6.33 -0.80
N SER A 564 -44.44 7.14 -0.82
CA SER A 564 -43.38 7.09 -1.85
C SER A 564 -42.14 6.29 -1.45
N LEU A 565 -42.13 5.67 -0.27
CA LEU A 565 -40.96 4.96 0.26
C LEU A 565 -40.73 3.67 -0.54
N GLU A 566 -39.62 3.62 -1.26
CA GLU A 566 -39.20 2.49 -2.10
C GLU A 566 -38.15 1.62 -1.37
N ILE A 567 -37.30 2.24 -0.54
CA ILE A 567 -36.16 1.57 0.10
C ILE A 567 -36.14 1.90 1.59
N LEU A 568 -36.27 0.86 2.43
CA LEU A 568 -36.06 0.94 3.88
C LEU A 568 -34.81 0.14 4.25
N ILE A 569 -33.82 0.79 4.85
CA ILE A 569 -32.59 0.16 5.35
C ILE A 569 -32.58 0.26 6.87
N LEU A 570 -32.46 -0.87 7.55
CA LEU A 570 -32.30 -0.96 9.00
C LEU A 570 -30.91 -1.54 9.29
N TRP A 571 -30.07 -0.80 10.01
CA TRP A 571 -28.71 -1.25 10.31
C TRP A 571 -28.37 -0.99 11.78
N LYS A 572 -27.80 -1.99 12.46
CA LYS A 572 -27.46 -1.91 13.90
C LYS A 572 -28.64 -1.51 14.80
N CYS A 573 -29.87 -1.85 14.45
CA CYS A 573 -31.06 -1.70 15.31
C CYS A 573 -31.22 -2.94 16.21
N GLU A 574 -30.33 -3.13 17.18
CA GLU A 574 -30.18 -4.39 17.92
C GLU A 574 -31.41 -4.77 18.79
N LYS A 575 -32.22 -3.79 19.18
CA LYS A 575 -33.42 -3.99 20.00
C LYS A 575 -34.69 -4.26 19.19
N LEU A 576 -34.65 -4.11 17.86
CA LEU A 576 -35.83 -4.20 17.01
C LEU A 576 -36.35 -5.64 16.94
N ARG A 577 -37.59 -5.84 17.39
CA ARG A 577 -38.27 -7.14 17.43
C ARG A 577 -39.49 -7.20 16.51
N HIS A 578 -40.12 -6.06 16.27
CA HIS A 578 -41.40 -5.98 15.57
C HIS A 578 -41.36 -4.97 14.43
N LEU A 579 -41.93 -5.35 13.29
CA LEU A 579 -42.27 -4.45 12.20
C LEU A 579 -43.72 -3.98 12.38
N PRO A 580 -44.15 -2.86 11.74
CA PRO A 580 -45.51 -2.37 11.89
C PRO A 580 -46.53 -3.40 11.37
N SER A 581 -47.74 -3.37 11.92
CA SER A 581 -48.80 -4.30 11.50
C SER A 581 -49.14 -4.13 10.02
N LYS A 582 -49.72 -5.18 9.43
CA LYS A 582 -50.14 -5.15 8.01
C LYS A 582 -51.15 -4.02 7.75
N GLU A 583 -52.07 -3.80 8.68
CA GLU A 583 -53.10 -2.76 8.63
C GLU A 583 -52.50 -1.35 8.73
N ALA A 584 -51.39 -1.19 9.45
CA ALA A 584 -50.66 0.07 9.54
C ALA A 584 -49.82 0.40 8.29
N MET A 585 -49.57 -0.59 7.43
CA MET A 585 -48.75 -0.47 6.22
C MET A 585 -49.56 -0.44 4.92
N GLN A 586 -50.89 -0.44 5.01
CA GLN A 586 -51.85 -0.31 3.91
C GLN A 586 -52.46 1.08 3.90
#